data_AF-A0A354X8T6-F1
#
_entry.id   AF-A0A354X8T6-F1
#
_cell.length_a   1.000
_cell.length_b   1.000
_cell.length_c   1.000
_cell.angle_alpha   90.00
_cell.angle_beta   90.00
_cell.angle_gamma   90.00
#
_symmetry.space_group_name_H-M   'P 1'
#
loop_
_entity.id
_entity.type
_entity.pdbx_description
1 polymer ?
#
loop_
_entity_poly.entity_id
_entity_poly.type
_entity_poly.pdbx_seq_one_letter_code
_entity_poly.pdbx_strand_id
1 'polypeptide(L)'
;MSEQRGYIPPDAVIQPAPDQPEMTVALGESAFHEAFSSSVSSVRDSLPEQHRAHFETLRQEMIDFAQTHGIPREALSKSDTLLEAAKKLNTPDSERLTTLFERFKYLVKHKEPKEITDPLEYVEVFYHLHEQYDFQVYLLEQAGILKEGAILGIDGKTYPIPTLEQIAMRLFERRETLRTKHDQGFTKLLLVPFGMSLDILQETFKQFLLDYKQSHPFFDLDTNQPLWAWEEYRGADIGDSPRLVYEVGSFEDKNHGGKTKMEILEEEKNTLGRVHGDRERKAWTVLLLQPSNLDEQDTETPTGIASIPREGQGTSQGDIVPRPPLEANKIPNEYLFILQKAEEDENSPYHNESGLTPEDWIMAFMLHLKETGKPLDDVLNPTNTESYCHLTGAYSQYFINVPISGWNKGRREVIFSRTDPRTHYPDTGLRSGIVV
;
A
#
# COMPACT_ATOMS: atom_id res chain seq x y z
N MET A 1 -45.67 -25.25 -39.08
CA MET A 1 -45.09 -26.53 -38.64
C MET A 1 -44.29 -26.21 -37.38
N SER A 2 -44.99 -26.13 -36.24
CA SER A 2 -45.11 -27.21 -35.23
C SER A 2 -43.85 -27.37 -34.39
N GLU A 3 -43.98 -26.89 -33.16
CA GLU A 3 -43.34 -27.26 -31.88
C GLU A 3 -42.29 -28.37 -31.88
N GLN A 4 -41.22 -28.13 -31.10
CA GLN A 4 -40.82 -29.07 -30.05
C GLN A 4 -40.13 -28.31 -28.90
N ARG A 5 -40.86 -28.12 -27.80
CA ARG A 5 -40.32 -27.78 -26.48
C ARG A 5 -39.65 -29.03 -25.91
N GLY A 6 -38.37 -28.95 -25.60
CA GLY A 6 -37.65 -29.97 -24.84
C GLY A 6 -38.08 -29.94 -23.37
N TYR A 7 -38.59 -31.07 -22.90
CA TYR A 7 -38.97 -31.38 -21.53
C TYR A 7 -37.71 -31.72 -20.72
N ILE A 8 -37.50 -31.06 -19.58
CA ILE A 8 -36.45 -31.41 -18.60
C ILE A 8 -37.15 -32.15 -17.44
N PRO A 9 -36.75 -33.39 -17.10
CA PRO A 9 -37.38 -34.16 -16.03
C PRO A 9 -37.03 -33.60 -14.63
N PRO A 10 -37.88 -33.79 -13.59
CA PRO A 10 -37.73 -33.14 -12.30
C PRO A 10 -36.65 -33.72 -11.37
N ASP A 11 -35.88 -34.73 -11.79
CA ASP A 11 -34.93 -35.45 -10.92
C ASP A 11 -33.48 -35.38 -11.46
N ALA A 12 -33.06 -34.21 -11.93
CA ALA A 12 -31.63 -33.95 -12.15
C ALA A 12 -30.97 -33.70 -10.78
N VAL A 13 -30.45 -34.77 -10.19
CA VAL A 13 -29.59 -34.75 -9.01
C VAL A 13 -28.45 -33.75 -9.28
N ILE A 14 -28.45 -32.65 -8.53
CA ILE A 14 -27.34 -31.70 -8.46
C ILE A 14 -26.14 -32.47 -7.93
N GLN A 15 -25.14 -32.69 -8.79
CA GLN A 15 -23.85 -33.18 -8.34
C GLN A 15 -23.24 -32.12 -7.40
N PRO A 16 -22.75 -32.49 -6.21
CA PRO A 16 -22.00 -31.56 -5.38
C PRO A 16 -20.70 -31.16 -6.10
N ALA A 17 -20.29 -29.92 -5.86
CA ALA A 17 -19.07 -29.29 -6.37
C ALA A 17 -17.81 -30.16 -6.10
N PRO A 18 -16.78 -30.06 -6.96
CA PRO A 18 -15.57 -30.87 -6.83
C PRO A 18 -14.79 -30.52 -5.55
N ASP A 19 -14.46 -31.58 -4.82
CA ASP A 19 -13.43 -31.79 -3.80
C ASP A 19 -12.78 -30.54 -3.17
N GLN A 20 -13.13 -30.32 -1.90
CA GLN A 20 -12.26 -29.59 -0.97
C GLN A 20 -10.99 -30.40 -0.70
N PRO A 21 -9.82 -29.78 -0.53
CA PRO A 21 -8.58 -30.50 -0.25
C PRO A 21 -8.70 -31.29 1.07
N GLU A 22 -8.57 -32.61 0.97
CA GLU A 22 -8.58 -33.52 2.11
C GLU A 22 -7.45 -33.19 3.09
N MET A 23 -7.82 -32.64 4.23
CA MET A 23 -6.92 -32.25 5.31
C MET A 23 -6.53 -33.47 6.19
N THR A 24 -6.15 -34.61 5.60
CA THR A 24 -5.86 -35.85 6.36
C THR A 24 -4.55 -36.52 5.93
N VAL A 25 -3.45 -36.23 6.65
CA VAL A 25 -2.29 -37.15 6.75
C VAL A 25 -1.67 -37.08 8.16
N ALA A 26 -1.54 -38.27 8.77
CA ALA A 26 -1.33 -38.57 10.18
C ALA A 26 0.09 -38.31 10.74
N LEU A 27 0.66 -37.12 10.56
CA LEU A 27 1.93 -36.71 11.20
C LEU A 27 1.81 -35.45 12.08
N GLY A 28 0.60 -34.96 12.35
CA GLY A 28 0.37 -33.62 12.91
C GLY A 28 -0.01 -33.53 14.39
N GLU A 29 -0.93 -34.36 14.91
CA GLU A 29 -1.65 -33.96 16.13
C GLU A 29 -0.78 -33.82 17.40
N SER A 30 0.21 -34.70 17.61
CA SER A 30 1.07 -34.61 18.79
C SER A 30 2.04 -33.43 18.74
N ALA A 31 2.60 -33.14 17.56
CA ALA A 31 3.51 -32.02 17.36
C ALA A 31 2.78 -30.67 17.43
N PHE A 32 1.56 -30.59 16.87
CA PHE A 32 0.69 -29.43 17.01
C PHE A 32 0.28 -29.21 18.47
N HIS A 33 -0.21 -30.27 19.13
CA HIS A 33 -0.57 -30.18 20.54
C HIS A 33 0.60 -29.68 21.37
N GLU A 34 1.79 -30.27 21.22
CA GLU A 34 2.98 -29.83 21.96
C GLU A 34 3.40 -28.39 21.64
N ALA A 35 3.38 -28.00 20.36
CA ALA A 35 3.77 -26.67 19.95
C ALA A 35 2.89 -25.58 20.56
N PHE A 36 1.57 -25.77 20.62
CA PHE A 36 0.64 -24.75 21.09
C PHE A 36 0.32 -24.83 22.59
N SER A 37 0.54 -25.98 23.24
CA SER A 37 0.30 -26.19 24.68
C SER A 37 1.51 -25.92 25.59
N SER A 38 2.74 -25.97 25.05
CA SER A 38 3.97 -25.78 25.84
C SER A 38 4.63 -24.42 25.59
N SER A 39 5.25 -23.87 26.64
CA SER A 39 6.14 -22.70 26.56
C SER A 39 7.58 -23.07 26.13
N VAL A 40 7.91 -24.35 26.16
CA VAL A 40 9.18 -24.93 25.66
C VAL A 40 8.81 -26.11 24.77
N SER A 41 8.76 -25.89 23.46
CA SER A 41 8.32 -26.88 22.49
C SER A 41 9.49 -27.75 22.02
N SER A 42 9.47 -29.07 22.25
CA SER A 42 10.50 -29.95 21.69
C SER A 42 10.47 -29.97 20.16
N VAL A 43 9.32 -29.58 19.57
CA VAL A 43 9.19 -29.35 18.12
C VAL A 43 10.11 -28.23 17.67
N ARG A 44 10.18 -27.12 18.41
CA ARG A 44 11.14 -26.03 18.15
C ARG A 44 12.58 -26.53 18.24
N ASP A 45 12.90 -27.24 19.32
CA ASP A 45 14.26 -27.70 19.57
C ASP A 45 14.73 -28.75 18.54
N SER A 46 13.78 -29.47 17.94
CA SER A 46 14.01 -30.40 16.83
C SER A 46 14.33 -29.72 15.49
N LEU A 47 14.12 -28.41 15.36
CA LEU A 47 14.43 -27.66 14.14
C LEU A 47 15.89 -27.20 14.13
N PRO A 48 16.52 -27.13 12.93
CA PRO A 48 17.78 -26.43 12.74
C PRO A 48 17.72 -25.02 13.35
N GLU A 49 18.81 -24.59 13.97
CA GLU A 49 18.86 -23.32 14.72
C GLU A 49 18.41 -22.12 13.88
N GLN A 50 18.82 -22.10 12.61
CA GLN A 50 18.44 -21.08 11.62
C GLN A 50 16.92 -20.99 11.33
N HIS A 51 16.13 -22.01 11.66
CA HIS A 51 14.68 -22.04 11.41
C HIS A 51 13.83 -21.95 12.68
N ARG A 52 14.46 -21.84 13.85
CA ARG A 52 13.75 -21.71 15.13
C ARG A 52 13.01 -20.39 15.27
N ALA A 53 13.58 -19.30 14.75
CA ALA A 53 12.90 -18.00 14.71
C ALA A 53 11.62 -18.07 13.85
N HIS A 54 11.72 -18.66 12.65
CA HIS A 54 10.57 -18.85 11.76
C HIS A 54 9.46 -19.70 12.39
N PHE A 55 9.82 -20.71 13.19
CA PHE A 55 8.84 -21.48 13.96
C PHE A 55 8.06 -20.62 14.96
N GLU A 56 8.75 -19.75 15.71
CA GLU A 56 8.09 -18.89 16.69
C GLU A 56 7.21 -17.83 16.00
N THR A 57 7.68 -17.23 14.90
CA THR A 57 6.87 -16.28 14.11
C THR A 57 5.59 -16.95 13.61
N LEU A 58 5.70 -18.11 12.93
CA LEU A 58 4.53 -18.80 12.38
C LEU A 58 3.57 -19.29 13.48
N ARG A 59 4.12 -19.72 14.63
CA ARG A 59 3.33 -20.08 15.80
C ARG A 59 2.58 -18.86 16.36
N GLN A 60 3.21 -17.70 16.41
CA GLN A 60 2.60 -16.47 16.91
C GLN A 60 1.53 -15.95 15.95
N GLU A 61 1.79 -15.92 14.64
CA GLU A 61 0.79 -15.60 13.59
C GLU A 61 -0.50 -16.43 13.76
N MET A 62 -0.37 -17.74 14.00
CA MET A 62 -1.51 -18.64 14.21
C MET A 62 -2.26 -18.35 15.52
N ILE A 63 -1.54 -17.95 16.58
CA ILE A 63 -2.14 -17.57 17.86
C ILE A 63 -2.92 -16.28 17.72
N ASP A 64 -2.36 -15.27 17.04
CA ASP A 64 -2.98 -13.96 16.88
C ASP A 64 -4.18 -14.05 15.95
N PHE A 65 -4.06 -14.80 14.84
CA PHE A 65 -5.20 -15.12 13.98
C PHE A 65 -6.36 -15.74 14.78
N ALA A 66 -6.05 -16.71 15.65
CA ALA A 66 -7.06 -17.36 16.48
C ALA A 66 -7.72 -16.37 17.46
N GLN A 67 -6.94 -15.50 18.10
CA GLN A 67 -7.46 -14.47 19.00
C GLN A 67 -8.41 -13.50 18.29
N THR A 68 -7.99 -12.97 17.13
CA THR A 68 -8.79 -12.04 16.32
C THR A 68 -10.14 -12.62 15.93
N HIS A 69 -10.20 -13.92 15.66
CA HIS A 69 -11.41 -14.61 15.22
C HIS A 69 -12.18 -15.30 16.37
N GLY A 70 -11.80 -15.07 17.62
CA GLY A 70 -12.45 -15.68 18.78
C GLY A 70 -12.31 -17.21 18.84
N ILE A 71 -11.29 -17.76 18.18
CA ILE A 71 -10.96 -19.18 18.18
C ILE A 71 -10.14 -19.48 19.46
N PRO A 72 -10.61 -20.38 20.34
CA PRO A 72 -9.84 -20.75 21.53
C PRO A 72 -8.47 -21.33 21.15
N ARG A 73 -7.42 -20.95 21.88
CA ARG A 73 -6.05 -21.44 21.62
C ARG A 73 -5.97 -22.96 21.65
N GLU A 74 -6.79 -23.62 22.45
CA GLU A 74 -6.88 -25.08 22.53
C GLU A 74 -7.36 -25.71 21.22
N ALA A 75 -8.10 -24.98 20.39
CA ALA A 75 -8.52 -25.45 19.06
C ALA A 75 -7.34 -25.50 18.07
N LEU A 76 -6.30 -24.69 18.23
CA LEU A 76 -5.06 -24.78 17.43
C LEU A 76 -4.29 -26.09 17.68
N SER A 77 -4.55 -26.73 18.83
CA SER A 77 -3.87 -27.96 19.25
C SER A 77 -4.53 -29.25 18.72
N LYS A 78 -5.67 -29.14 18.02
CA LYS A 78 -6.51 -30.28 17.60
C LYS A 78 -7.12 -30.06 16.22
N SER A 79 -6.77 -30.92 15.27
CA SER A 79 -7.15 -30.79 13.86
C SER A 79 -8.67 -30.68 13.65
N ASP A 80 -9.47 -31.48 14.36
CA ASP A 80 -10.93 -31.49 14.21
C ASP A 80 -11.59 -30.18 14.69
N THR A 81 -11.13 -29.65 15.82
CA THR A 81 -11.66 -28.40 16.39
C THR A 81 -11.31 -27.20 15.53
N LEU A 82 -10.13 -27.25 14.89
CA LEU A 82 -9.71 -26.23 13.94
C LEU A 82 -10.54 -26.27 12.66
N LEU A 83 -10.82 -27.45 12.13
CA LEU A 83 -11.66 -27.62 10.95
C LEU A 83 -13.07 -27.04 11.19
N GLU A 84 -13.61 -27.24 12.39
CA GLU A 84 -14.89 -26.66 12.82
C GLU A 84 -14.82 -25.14 13.04
N ALA A 85 -13.66 -24.59 13.40
CA ALA A 85 -13.44 -23.15 13.47
C ALA A 85 -13.34 -22.54 12.06
N ALA A 86 -12.61 -23.19 11.14
CA ALA A 86 -12.45 -22.76 9.75
C ALA A 86 -13.80 -22.64 9.01
N LYS A 87 -14.73 -23.59 9.25
CA LYS A 87 -16.10 -23.55 8.68
C LYS A 87 -16.92 -22.32 9.08
N LYS A 88 -16.53 -21.60 10.14
CA LYS A 88 -17.23 -20.40 10.63
C LYS A 88 -16.60 -19.10 10.14
N LEU A 89 -15.44 -19.19 9.49
CA LEU A 89 -14.76 -18.06 8.90
C LEU A 89 -15.37 -17.71 7.55
N ASN A 90 -15.15 -16.47 7.10
CA ASN A 90 -15.40 -16.13 5.71
C ASN A 90 -14.35 -16.83 4.82
N THR A 91 -14.56 -16.79 3.49
CA THR A 91 -13.66 -17.49 2.55
C THR A 91 -12.19 -17.01 2.68
N PRO A 92 -11.89 -15.70 2.65
CA PRO A 92 -10.51 -15.23 2.83
C PRO A 92 -9.84 -15.72 4.12
N ASP A 93 -10.52 -15.61 5.26
CA ASP A 93 -9.97 -16.00 6.56
C ASP A 93 -9.79 -17.52 6.66
N SER A 94 -10.69 -18.30 6.06
CA SER A 94 -10.55 -19.76 5.99
C SER A 94 -9.35 -20.18 5.13
N GLU A 95 -9.10 -19.48 4.02
CA GLU A 95 -7.93 -19.72 3.16
C GLU A 95 -6.64 -19.34 3.89
N ARG A 96 -6.60 -18.17 4.54
CA ARG A 96 -5.47 -17.72 5.37
C ARG A 96 -5.15 -18.72 6.47
N LEU A 97 -6.16 -19.19 7.20
CA LEU A 97 -5.98 -20.22 8.23
C LEU A 97 -5.41 -21.51 7.63
N THR A 98 -5.95 -21.97 6.50
CA THR A 98 -5.46 -23.19 5.83
C THR A 98 -3.98 -23.07 5.45
N THR A 99 -3.58 -21.94 4.88
CA THR A 99 -2.20 -21.64 4.50
C THR A 99 -1.25 -21.65 5.69
N LEU A 100 -1.61 -20.98 6.80
CA LEU A 100 -0.82 -20.99 8.03
C LEU A 100 -0.59 -22.41 8.54
N PHE A 101 -1.64 -23.24 8.51
CA PHE A 101 -1.56 -24.64 8.91
C PHE A 101 -0.68 -25.49 7.99
N GLU A 102 -0.74 -25.27 6.68
CA GLU A 102 0.13 -25.97 5.74
C GLU A 102 1.61 -25.61 5.94
N ARG A 103 1.92 -24.33 6.10
CA ARG A 103 3.29 -23.85 6.38
C ARG A 103 3.81 -24.49 7.67
N PHE A 104 2.98 -24.57 8.70
CA PHE A 104 3.38 -25.16 9.98
C PHE A 104 3.62 -26.66 9.85
N LYS A 105 2.70 -27.39 9.19
CA LYS A 105 2.87 -28.82 8.88
C LYS A 105 4.15 -29.07 8.10
N TYR A 106 4.43 -28.24 7.09
CA TYR A 106 5.63 -28.36 6.28
C TYR A 106 6.89 -28.16 7.11
N LEU A 107 6.96 -27.07 7.89
CA LEU A 107 8.10 -26.75 8.75
C LEU A 107 8.42 -27.89 9.73
N VAL A 108 7.40 -28.43 10.39
CA VAL A 108 7.58 -29.52 11.36
C VAL A 108 8.07 -30.80 10.69
N LYS A 109 7.56 -31.12 9.49
CA LYS A 109 7.86 -32.34 8.74
C LYS A 109 9.21 -32.30 8.04
N HIS A 110 9.50 -31.20 7.33
CA HIS A 110 10.67 -31.04 6.47
C HIS A 110 11.84 -30.37 7.20
N LYS A 111 11.60 -29.81 8.38
CA LYS A 111 12.61 -29.11 9.21
C LYS A 111 13.18 -27.86 8.54
N GLU A 112 12.45 -27.32 7.57
CA GLU A 112 12.75 -26.08 6.83
C GLU A 112 11.43 -25.37 6.46
N PRO A 113 11.42 -24.04 6.29
CA PRO A 113 10.24 -23.30 5.84
C PRO A 113 9.77 -23.77 4.46
N LYS A 114 8.44 -23.76 4.24
CA LYS A 114 7.87 -23.93 2.89
C LYS A 114 8.24 -22.70 2.06
N GLU A 115 8.82 -22.90 0.89
CA GLU A 115 9.00 -21.81 -0.06
C GLU A 115 7.62 -21.37 -0.57
N ILE A 116 7.36 -20.06 -0.50
CA ILE A 116 6.11 -19.50 -1.02
C ILE A 116 6.29 -19.30 -2.52
N THR A 117 5.52 -20.04 -3.31
CA THR A 117 5.58 -19.98 -4.79
C THR A 117 4.35 -19.30 -5.39
N ASP A 118 3.28 -19.15 -4.62
CA ASP A 118 2.06 -18.49 -5.05
C ASP A 118 2.14 -16.98 -4.77
N PRO A 119 1.95 -16.11 -5.77
CA PRO A 119 2.01 -14.66 -5.57
C PRO A 119 0.97 -14.12 -4.59
N LEU A 120 -0.24 -14.68 -4.56
CA LEU A 120 -1.31 -14.24 -3.66
C LEU A 120 -0.97 -14.63 -2.21
N GLU A 121 -0.50 -15.86 -1.98
CA GLU A 121 0.03 -16.28 -0.68
C GLU A 121 1.17 -15.34 -0.23
N TYR A 122 2.11 -15.01 -1.13
CA TYR A 122 3.23 -14.13 -0.80
C TYR A 122 2.76 -12.75 -0.33
N VAL A 123 1.89 -12.08 -1.08
CA VAL A 123 1.48 -10.73 -0.69
C VAL A 123 0.56 -10.70 0.52
N GLU A 124 -0.19 -11.76 0.78
CA GLU A 124 -0.96 -11.85 2.01
C GLU A 124 -0.05 -12.03 3.23
N VAL A 125 0.94 -12.92 3.13
CA VAL A 125 1.87 -13.20 4.23
C VAL A 125 2.77 -12.00 4.55
N PHE A 126 3.30 -11.32 3.55
CA PHE A 126 4.29 -10.26 3.77
C PHE A 126 3.68 -8.84 3.81
N TYR A 127 2.49 -8.64 3.23
CA TYR A 127 1.93 -7.30 3.08
C TYR A 127 0.48 -7.18 3.57
N HIS A 128 -0.21 -8.27 3.95
CA HIS A 128 -1.65 -8.22 4.29
C HIS A 128 -2.48 -7.51 3.21
N LEU A 129 -2.18 -7.83 1.94
CA LEU A 129 -2.58 -6.98 0.82
C LEU A 129 -4.08 -7.05 0.53
N HIS A 130 -4.76 -8.15 0.85
CA HIS A 130 -6.17 -8.32 0.52
C HIS A 130 -7.05 -7.27 1.20
N GLU A 131 -6.92 -7.12 2.52
CA GLU A 131 -7.68 -6.12 3.29
C GLU A 131 -7.36 -4.68 2.85
N GLN A 132 -6.08 -4.39 2.60
CA GLN A 132 -5.65 -3.07 2.13
C GLN A 132 -6.22 -2.73 0.74
N TYR A 133 -6.27 -3.71 -0.16
CA TYR A 133 -6.81 -3.55 -1.50
C TYR A 133 -8.31 -3.31 -1.47
N ASP A 134 -9.07 -4.18 -0.80
CA ASP A 134 -10.53 -4.07 -0.69
C ASP A 134 -10.96 -2.74 -0.07
N PHE A 135 -10.26 -2.32 0.99
CA PHE A 135 -10.54 -1.04 1.64
C PHE A 135 -10.33 0.13 0.68
N GLN A 136 -9.24 0.11 -0.10
CA GLN A 136 -8.95 1.18 -1.06
C GLN A 136 -9.91 1.19 -2.25
N VAL A 137 -10.28 0.02 -2.79
CA VAL A 137 -11.30 -0.07 -3.84
C VAL A 137 -12.61 0.53 -3.34
N TYR A 138 -13.07 0.13 -2.16
CA TYR A 138 -14.27 0.69 -1.54
C TYR A 138 -14.16 2.21 -1.35
N LEU A 139 -13.04 2.71 -0.83
CA LEU A 139 -12.81 4.15 -0.66
C LEU A 139 -12.88 4.91 -2.00
N LEU A 140 -12.23 4.39 -3.04
CA LEU A 140 -12.19 5.00 -4.36
C LEU A 140 -13.57 5.03 -5.03
N GLU A 141 -14.39 4.00 -4.85
CA GLU A 141 -15.78 3.96 -5.30
C GLU A 141 -16.64 4.97 -4.55
N GLN A 142 -16.55 5.02 -3.21
CA GLN A 142 -17.32 5.97 -2.40
C GLN A 142 -16.96 7.43 -2.69
N ALA A 143 -15.69 7.71 -2.97
CA ALA A 143 -15.24 9.03 -3.37
C ALA A 143 -15.67 9.41 -4.80
N GLY A 144 -16.17 8.47 -5.60
CA GLY A 144 -16.53 8.72 -7.00
C GLY A 144 -15.32 8.82 -7.95
N ILE A 145 -14.14 8.39 -7.51
CA ILE A 145 -12.93 8.28 -8.34
C ILE A 145 -13.09 7.11 -9.31
N LEU A 146 -13.53 5.95 -8.80
CA LEU A 146 -13.88 4.80 -9.62
C LEU A 146 -15.32 4.90 -10.10
N LYS A 147 -15.50 4.80 -11.41
CA LYS A 147 -16.82 4.64 -12.05
C LYS A 147 -16.78 3.33 -12.82
N GLU A 148 -17.65 2.39 -12.43
CA GLU A 148 -17.71 1.05 -13.03
C GLU A 148 -16.33 0.34 -13.02
N GLY A 149 -15.57 0.48 -11.92
CA GLY A 149 -14.26 -0.15 -11.75
C GLY A 149 -13.10 0.51 -12.53
N ALA A 150 -13.29 1.73 -13.05
CA ALA A 150 -12.26 2.42 -13.83
C ALA A 150 -12.19 3.94 -13.57
N ILE A 151 -11.06 4.54 -13.92
CA ILE A 151 -10.89 6.00 -13.98
C ILE A 151 -10.96 6.49 -15.42
N LEU A 152 -11.27 7.78 -15.60
CA LEU A 152 -11.16 8.48 -16.89
C LEU A 152 -9.85 9.27 -16.91
N GLY A 153 -8.98 8.93 -17.86
CA GLY A 153 -7.70 9.61 -18.05
C GLY A 153 -7.83 10.96 -18.74
N ILE A 154 -6.79 11.80 -18.63
CA ILE A 154 -6.72 13.10 -19.30
C ILE A 154 -6.71 13.00 -20.84
N ASP A 155 -6.40 11.82 -21.37
CA ASP A 155 -6.42 11.49 -22.80
C ASP A 155 -7.81 11.02 -23.28
N GLY A 156 -8.81 11.06 -22.39
CA GLY A 156 -10.19 10.65 -22.66
C GLY A 156 -10.39 9.13 -22.66
N LYS A 157 -9.39 8.33 -22.29
CA LYS A 157 -9.52 6.87 -22.21
C LYS A 157 -9.92 6.40 -20.81
N THR A 158 -10.58 5.25 -20.77
CA THR A 158 -10.96 4.59 -19.51
C THR A 158 -9.89 3.59 -19.11
N TYR A 159 -9.44 3.66 -17.86
CA TYR A 159 -8.40 2.79 -17.31
C TYR A 159 -8.93 1.99 -16.12
N PRO A 160 -9.12 0.66 -16.27
CA PRO A 160 -9.57 -0.18 -15.16
C PRO A 160 -8.53 -0.22 -14.06
N ILE A 161 -9.01 -0.25 -12.81
CA ILE A 161 -8.17 -0.43 -11.63
C ILE A 161 -7.29 -1.70 -11.77
N PRO A 162 -6.02 -1.69 -11.32
CA PRO A 162 -5.22 -2.90 -11.26
C PRO A 162 -5.88 -3.93 -10.34
N THR A 163 -5.88 -5.20 -10.74
CA THR A 163 -6.44 -6.26 -9.87
C THR A 163 -5.46 -6.67 -8.78
N LEU A 164 -5.95 -7.26 -7.70
CA LEU A 164 -5.10 -7.78 -6.62
C LEU A 164 -4.06 -8.77 -7.16
N GLU A 165 -4.44 -9.64 -8.09
CA GLU A 165 -3.53 -10.62 -8.71
C GLU A 165 -2.42 -9.95 -9.53
N GLN A 166 -2.74 -8.85 -10.22
CA GLN A 166 -1.73 -8.10 -10.99
C GLN A 166 -0.70 -7.45 -10.06
N ILE A 167 -1.15 -6.90 -8.93
CA ILE A 167 -0.26 -6.32 -7.92
C ILE A 167 0.55 -7.44 -7.24
N ALA A 168 -0.10 -8.55 -6.90
CA ALA A 168 0.51 -9.70 -6.27
C ALA A 168 1.64 -10.28 -7.10
N MET A 169 1.41 -10.48 -8.40
CA MET A 169 2.42 -10.97 -9.33
C MET A 169 3.66 -10.08 -9.35
N ARG A 170 3.49 -8.75 -9.42
CA ARG A 170 4.62 -7.81 -9.46
C ARG A 170 5.44 -7.81 -8.18
N LEU A 171 4.76 -7.78 -7.03
CA LEU A 171 5.42 -7.86 -5.73
C LEU A 171 6.19 -9.17 -5.58
N PHE A 172 5.60 -10.27 -6.05
CA PHE A 172 6.25 -11.58 -6.03
C PHE A 172 7.47 -11.63 -6.96
N GLU A 173 7.35 -11.17 -8.21
CA GLU A 173 8.46 -11.16 -9.18
C GLU A 173 9.64 -10.28 -8.70
N ARG A 174 9.34 -9.20 -7.96
CA ARG A 174 10.32 -8.26 -7.40
C ARG A 174 10.72 -8.57 -5.94
N ARG A 175 10.28 -9.68 -5.37
CA ARG A 175 10.47 -9.99 -3.92
C ARG A 175 11.91 -9.88 -3.45
N GLU A 176 12.87 -10.33 -4.24
CA GLU A 176 14.30 -10.27 -3.88
C GLU A 176 14.81 -8.84 -3.83
N THR A 177 14.37 -7.96 -4.75
CA THR A 177 14.79 -6.55 -4.78
C THR A 177 14.01 -5.69 -3.78
N LEU A 178 12.82 -6.12 -3.38
CA LEU A 178 11.98 -5.45 -2.40
C LEU A 178 12.21 -5.91 -0.96
N ARG A 179 12.97 -6.99 -0.73
CA ARG A 179 13.21 -7.56 0.60
C ARG A 179 13.70 -6.52 1.61
N THR A 180 14.69 -5.71 1.23
CA THR A 180 15.22 -4.65 2.11
C THR A 180 14.18 -3.56 2.37
N LYS A 181 13.28 -3.28 1.42
CA LYS A 181 12.22 -2.27 1.59
C LYS A 181 11.08 -2.75 2.46
N HIS A 182 10.70 -4.01 2.31
CA HIS A 182 9.81 -4.69 3.22
C HIS A 182 10.32 -4.62 4.67
N ASP A 183 11.60 -4.98 4.89
CA ASP A 183 12.27 -4.88 6.20
C ASP A 183 12.32 -3.44 6.75
N GLN A 184 12.47 -2.43 5.88
CA GLN A 184 12.38 -1.02 6.27
C GLN A 184 10.93 -0.53 6.50
N GLY A 185 9.93 -1.42 6.43
CA GLY A 185 8.53 -1.17 6.74
C GLY A 185 7.68 -0.64 5.59
N PHE A 186 8.14 -0.70 4.33
CA PHE A 186 7.33 -0.33 3.16
C PHE A 186 6.32 -1.43 2.83
N THR A 187 5.23 -1.48 3.61
CA THR A 187 4.21 -2.52 3.54
C THR A 187 2.79 -2.00 3.26
N LYS A 188 2.59 -0.68 3.30
CA LYS A 188 1.30 -0.04 3.08
C LYS A 188 1.04 0.19 1.59
N LEU A 189 0.05 -0.49 1.01
CA LEU A 189 -0.39 -0.29 -0.36
C LEU A 189 -1.00 1.10 -0.56
N LEU A 190 -0.70 1.74 -1.68
CA LEU A 190 -1.42 2.90 -2.17
C LEU A 190 -1.75 2.78 -3.66
N LEU A 191 -3.04 2.83 -4.00
CA LEU A 191 -3.55 2.88 -5.37
C LEU A 191 -3.81 4.32 -5.78
N VAL A 192 -3.08 4.79 -6.79
CA VAL A 192 -3.12 6.19 -7.21
C VAL A 192 -3.64 6.32 -8.65
N PRO A 193 -4.72 7.09 -8.88
CA PRO A 193 -5.31 7.27 -10.20
C PRO A 193 -4.54 8.30 -11.04
N PHE A 194 -3.24 8.08 -11.27
CA PHE A 194 -2.32 9.04 -11.91
C PHE A 194 -2.84 9.62 -13.23
N GLY A 195 -3.46 8.79 -14.07
CA GLY A 195 -3.99 9.20 -15.37
C GLY A 195 -5.15 10.19 -15.29
N MET A 196 -5.84 10.25 -14.13
CA MET A 196 -6.93 11.19 -13.88
C MET A 196 -6.41 12.63 -13.83
N SER A 197 -7.25 13.58 -14.25
CA SER A 197 -6.91 15.01 -14.13
C SER A 197 -6.76 15.42 -12.67
N LEU A 198 -5.69 16.15 -12.36
CA LEU A 198 -5.44 16.70 -11.03
C LEU A 198 -6.55 17.65 -10.58
N ASP A 199 -7.13 18.45 -11.49
CA ASP A 199 -8.29 19.31 -11.17
C ASP A 199 -9.48 18.50 -10.68
N ILE A 200 -9.79 17.39 -11.37
CA ILE A 200 -10.92 16.53 -11.00
C ILE A 200 -10.61 15.81 -9.69
N LEU A 201 -9.36 15.34 -9.50
CA LEU A 201 -8.95 14.68 -8.25
C LEU A 201 -8.99 15.65 -7.06
N GLN A 202 -8.55 16.90 -7.23
CA GLN A 202 -8.63 17.93 -6.19
C GLN A 202 -10.07 18.28 -5.81
N GLU A 203 -10.98 18.43 -6.79
CA GLU A 203 -12.40 18.68 -6.47
C GLU A 203 -13.04 17.46 -5.80
N THR A 204 -12.68 16.25 -6.23
CA THR A 204 -13.14 15.00 -5.60
C THR A 204 -12.66 14.91 -4.15
N PHE A 205 -11.38 15.22 -3.91
CA PHE A 205 -10.81 15.24 -2.57
C PHE A 205 -11.46 16.31 -1.68
N LYS A 206 -11.71 17.49 -2.23
CA LYS A 206 -12.45 18.56 -1.55
C LYS A 206 -13.85 18.10 -1.13
N GLN A 207 -14.59 17.42 -2.01
CA GLN A 207 -15.90 16.86 -1.68
C GLN A 207 -15.79 15.78 -0.61
N PHE A 208 -14.81 14.89 -0.71
CA PHE A 208 -14.52 13.88 0.31
C PHE A 208 -14.30 14.49 1.70
N LEU A 209 -13.55 15.59 1.82
CA LEU A 209 -13.32 16.29 3.09
C LEU A 209 -14.65 16.83 3.67
N LEU A 210 -15.50 17.41 2.82
CA LEU A 210 -16.81 17.92 3.22
C LEU A 210 -17.73 16.79 3.71
N ASP A 211 -17.78 15.67 2.99
CA ASP A 211 -18.56 14.49 3.36
C ASP A 211 -18.03 13.83 4.65
N TYR A 212 -16.71 13.80 4.80
CA TYR A 212 -16.06 13.33 6.03
C TYR A 212 -16.45 14.22 7.23
N LYS A 213 -16.38 15.55 7.08
CA LYS A 213 -16.81 16.51 8.12
C LYS A 213 -18.29 16.36 8.45
N GLN A 214 -19.15 16.11 7.46
CA GLN A 214 -20.58 15.89 7.69
C GLN A 214 -20.84 14.65 8.54
N SER A 215 -20.12 13.55 8.28
CA SER A 215 -20.22 12.30 9.04
C SER A 215 -19.45 12.34 10.38
N HIS A 216 -18.46 13.23 10.52
CA HIS A 216 -17.63 13.40 11.71
C HIS A 216 -17.63 14.86 12.17
N PRO A 217 -18.69 15.33 12.87
CA PRO A 217 -18.85 16.74 13.23
C PRO A 217 -17.69 17.34 14.03
N PHE A 218 -16.92 16.51 14.73
CA PHE A 218 -15.75 16.93 15.52
C PHE A 218 -14.45 17.04 14.72
N PHE A 219 -14.41 16.60 13.46
CA PHE A 219 -13.25 16.82 12.59
C PHE A 219 -13.10 18.31 12.32
N ASP A 220 -11.96 18.91 12.65
CA ASP A 220 -11.83 20.38 12.64
C ASP A 220 -11.51 20.92 11.24
N LEU A 221 -12.51 20.95 10.35
CA LEU A 221 -12.41 21.43 8.97
C LEU A 221 -13.17 22.75 8.77
N ASP A 222 -12.56 23.72 8.09
CA ASP A 222 -13.25 24.90 7.57
C ASP A 222 -14.03 24.53 6.31
N THR A 223 -15.35 24.48 6.42
CA THR A 223 -16.23 24.11 5.30
C THR A 223 -16.29 25.19 4.20
N ASN A 224 -15.85 26.42 4.46
CA ASN A 224 -15.80 27.47 3.43
C ASN A 224 -14.54 27.33 2.55
N GLN A 225 -13.47 26.78 3.11
CA GLN A 225 -12.20 26.58 2.43
C GLN A 225 -11.54 25.27 2.90
N PRO A 226 -12.13 24.11 2.57
CA PRO A 226 -11.60 22.81 3.01
C PRO A 226 -10.25 22.45 2.36
N LEU A 227 -10.00 23.00 1.16
CA LEU A 227 -8.80 22.82 0.36
C LEU A 227 -8.37 24.18 -0.20
N TRP A 228 -7.20 24.65 0.22
CA TRP A 228 -6.53 25.80 -0.39
C TRP A 228 -5.45 25.29 -1.34
N ALA A 229 -5.60 25.60 -2.63
CA ALA A 229 -4.62 25.30 -3.65
C ALA A 229 -4.27 26.59 -4.42
N TRP A 230 -2.99 26.77 -4.76
CA TRP A 230 -2.57 27.85 -5.66
C TRP A 230 -3.28 27.76 -7.01
N GLU A 231 -3.61 28.91 -7.61
CA GLU A 231 -4.29 28.97 -8.92
C GLU A 231 -3.48 28.30 -10.04
N GLU A 232 -2.17 28.18 -9.85
CA GLU A 232 -1.25 27.50 -10.75
C GLU A 232 -1.48 26.00 -10.88
N TYR A 233 -2.16 25.36 -9.92
CA TYR A 233 -2.56 23.96 -10.03
C TYR A 233 -3.70 23.75 -11.03
N ARG A 234 -4.51 24.79 -11.31
CA ARG A 234 -5.64 24.69 -12.23
C ARG A 234 -5.17 24.30 -13.63
N GLY A 235 -5.57 23.14 -14.11
CA GLY A 235 -5.17 22.58 -15.40
C GLY A 235 -3.65 22.41 -15.52
N ALA A 236 -2.94 22.19 -14.41
CA ALA A 236 -1.48 22.10 -14.42
C ALA A 236 -0.95 20.85 -15.14
N ASP A 237 -1.77 19.80 -15.24
CA ASP A 237 -1.43 18.51 -15.82
C ASP A 237 -2.08 18.25 -17.18
N ILE A 238 -2.82 19.22 -17.72
CA ILE A 238 -3.57 19.10 -18.98
C ILE A 238 -3.26 20.24 -19.97
N GLY A 239 -3.72 20.06 -21.21
CA GLY A 239 -3.58 21.05 -22.29
C GLY A 239 -2.25 20.96 -23.05
N ASP A 240 -2.05 21.87 -23.99
CA ASP A 240 -0.88 21.88 -24.90
C ASP A 240 0.41 22.38 -24.23
N SER A 241 0.32 22.93 -23.02
CA SER A 241 1.45 23.46 -22.26
C SER A 241 1.23 23.24 -20.76
N PRO A 242 1.24 21.97 -20.31
CA PRO A 242 1.05 21.64 -18.92
C PRO A 242 2.18 22.26 -18.09
N ARG A 243 1.80 22.77 -16.91
CA ARG A 243 2.71 23.45 -15.99
C ARG A 243 3.46 22.47 -15.11
N LEU A 244 2.91 21.29 -14.88
CA LEU A 244 3.46 20.24 -14.04
C LEU A 244 4.09 19.13 -14.90
N VAL A 245 5.32 18.75 -14.53
CA VAL A 245 6.03 17.60 -15.08
C VAL A 245 6.38 16.62 -13.96
N TYR A 246 6.57 15.36 -14.32
CA TYR A 246 6.83 14.20 -13.46
C TYR A 246 8.12 13.51 -13.91
N GLU A 247 8.57 12.46 -13.21
CA GLU A 247 9.82 11.73 -13.53
C GLU A 247 11.04 12.69 -13.67
N VAL A 248 11.14 13.67 -12.77
CA VAL A 248 12.12 14.76 -12.89
C VAL A 248 13.54 14.37 -12.49
N GLY A 249 14.50 14.73 -13.33
CA GLY A 249 15.93 14.60 -13.09
C GLY A 249 16.59 15.85 -12.48
N SER A 250 15.94 17.01 -12.48
CA SER A 250 16.38 18.19 -11.74
C SER A 250 15.27 19.23 -11.61
N PHE A 251 15.38 20.13 -10.63
CA PHE A 251 14.48 21.29 -10.47
C PHE A 251 15.07 22.55 -11.12
N GLU A 252 15.60 22.41 -12.33
CA GLU A 252 16.14 23.50 -13.12
C GLU A 252 15.10 24.00 -14.14
N ASP A 253 15.21 25.27 -14.56
CA ASP A 253 14.33 25.87 -15.59
C ASP A 253 14.46 25.14 -16.94
N LYS A 254 15.65 24.60 -17.24
CA LYS A 254 15.96 23.86 -18.45
C LYS A 254 16.61 22.54 -18.10
N ASN A 255 16.37 21.52 -18.93
CA ASN A 255 16.92 20.17 -18.77
C ASN A 255 16.49 19.51 -17.45
N HIS A 256 15.28 19.81 -16.96
CA HIS A 256 14.69 19.13 -15.80
C HIS A 256 14.50 17.62 -16.03
N GLY A 257 14.52 17.15 -17.27
CA GLY A 257 14.42 15.72 -17.63
C GLY A 257 13.03 15.11 -17.43
N GLY A 258 12.15 15.78 -16.70
CA GLY A 258 10.77 15.33 -16.48
C GLY A 258 9.88 15.35 -17.72
N LYS A 259 8.80 14.59 -17.63
CA LYS A 259 7.79 14.37 -18.66
C LYS A 259 6.43 14.89 -18.22
N THR A 260 5.61 15.28 -19.18
CA THR A 260 4.20 15.59 -18.95
C THR A 260 3.40 14.32 -18.70
N LYS A 261 2.24 14.45 -18.02
CA LYS A 261 1.31 13.33 -17.82
C LYS A 261 0.89 12.70 -19.15
N MET A 262 0.64 13.51 -20.18
CA MET A 262 0.28 13.02 -21.50
C MET A 262 1.40 12.19 -22.15
N GLU A 263 2.65 12.64 -22.09
CA GLU A 263 3.80 11.88 -22.61
C GLU A 263 3.94 10.53 -21.88
N ILE A 264 3.76 10.51 -20.56
CA ILE A 264 3.78 9.30 -19.75
C ILE A 264 2.67 8.33 -20.22
N LEU A 265 1.43 8.80 -20.38
CA LEU A 265 0.30 7.98 -20.88
C LEU A 265 0.47 7.54 -22.36
N GLU A 266 1.20 8.29 -23.18
CA GLU A 266 1.48 7.94 -24.58
C GLU A 266 2.59 6.88 -24.72
N GLU A 267 3.61 6.92 -23.86
CA GLU A 267 4.67 5.89 -23.82
C GLU A 267 4.10 4.49 -23.54
N GLU A 268 3.02 4.40 -22.76
CA GLU A 268 2.24 3.17 -22.52
C GLU A 268 1.69 2.58 -23.83
N LYS A 269 1.28 3.44 -24.76
CA LYS A 269 0.66 3.05 -26.03
C LYS A 269 1.63 2.30 -26.95
N ASN A 270 2.91 2.68 -26.91
CA ASN A 270 3.95 2.14 -27.79
C ASN A 270 4.60 0.84 -27.27
N THR A 271 4.30 0.45 -26.03
CA THR A 271 4.83 -0.76 -25.39
C THR A 271 3.88 -1.97 -25.47
N LEU A 272 2.60 -1.76 -25.81
CA LEU A 272 1.56 -2.78 -26.02
C LEU A 272 1.84 -3.82 -27.14
N GLY A 273 2.93 -3.66 -27.91
CA GLY A 273 3.37 -4.61 -28.95
C GLY A 273 4.32 -5.72 -28.49
N ARG A 274 4.74 -5.75 -27.22
CA ARG A 274 5.62 -6.80 -26.67
C ARG A 274 4.86 -7.65 -25.67
N VAL A 275 4.50 -8.85 -26.10
CA VAL A 275 3.98 -9.93 -25.25
C VAL A 275 5.11 -10.35 -24.30
N HIS A 276 5.24 -9.70 -23.14
CA HIS A 276 5.87 -10.18 -21.89
C HIS A 276 5.67 -9.14 -20.79
N GLY A 277 4.88 -9.50 -19.76
CA GLY A 277 5.00 -9.17 -18.33
C GLY A 277 5.10 -7.73 -17.81
N ASP A 278 5.89 -6.85 -18.41
CA ASP A 278 6.73 -5.98 -17.58
C ASP A 278 6.55 -4.45 -17.71
N ARG A 279 5.50 -3.95 -18.39
CA ARG A 279 5.32 -2.47 -18.49
C ARG A 279 3.87 -2.02 -18.27
N GLU A 280 3.65 -1.62 -17.01
CA GLU A 280 2.86 -0.48 -16.52
C GLU A 280 1.55 -0.13 -17.24
N ARG A 281 0.44 -0.24 -16.52
CA ARG A 281 -0.69 0.67 -16.74
C ARG A 281 -0.30 2.02 -16.13
N LYS A 282 0.37 2.89 -16.89
CA LYS A 282 0.89 4.18 -16.38
C LYS A 282 -0.21 5.12 -15.87
N ALA A 283 -1.47 4.88 -16.24
CA ALA A 283 -2.61 5.59 -15.65
C ALA A 283 -2.87 5.26 -14.18
N TRP A 284 -2.30 4.18 -13.64
CA TRP A 284 -2.37 3.83 -12.22
C TRP A 284 -0.96 3.65 -11.66
N THR A 285 -0.63 4.41 -10.63
CA THR A 285 0.58 4.17 -9.84
C THR A 285 0.21 3.30 -8.65
N VAL A 286 0.98 2.23 -8.44
CA VAL A 286 0.86 1.36 -7.27
C VAL A 286 2.11 1.59 -6.43
N LEU A 287 1.93 2.08 -5.21
CA LEU A 287 3.04 2.34 -4.29
C LEU A 287 2.97 1.47 -3.04
N LEU A 288 4.13 1.25 -2.43
CA LEU A 288 4.27 0.87 -1.04
C LEU A 288 4.79 2.07 -0.24
N LEU A 289 4.13 2.37 0.88
CA LEU A 289 4.51 3.39 1.86
C LEU A 289 4.77 2.74 3.22
N GLN A 290 5.39 3.49 4.13
CA GLN A 290 5.47 3.08 5.53
C GLN A 290 4.15 3.42 6.25
N PRO A 291 3.50 2.47 6.96
CA PRO A 291 2.31 2.74 7.74
C PRO A 291 2.65 3.49 9.04
N SER A 292 1.63 3.94 9.77
CA SER A 292 1.85 4.65 11.04
C SER A 292 2.06 3.72 12.24
N ASN A 293 1.62 2.46 12.17
CA ASN A 293 1.76 1.43 13.20
C ASN A 293 2.94 0.47 12.92
N LEU A 294 4.12 1.02 12.64
CA LEU A 294 5.33 0.24 12.29
C LEU A 294 5.67 -0.86 13.32
N ASP A 295 5.47 -0.60 14.61
CA ASP A 295 5.86 -1.51 15.69
C ASP A 295 4.94 -2.75 15.84
N GLU A 296 3.79 -2.78 15.14
CA GLU A 296 2.76 -3.83 15.25
C GLU A 296 2.53 -4.58 13.91
N GLN A 297 3.39 -4.36 12.90
CA GLN A 297 3.23 -4.91 11.54
C GLN A 297 3.18 -6.44 11.48
N ASP A 298 3.86 -7.14 12.39
CA ASP A 298 3.88 -8.61 12.43
C ASP A 298 2.59 -9.20 13.02
N THR A 299 1.72 -8.37 13.61
CA THR A 299 0.53 -8.81 14.35
C THR A 299 -0.78 -8.23 13.81
N GLU A 300 -0.75 -7.10 13.10
CA GLU A 300 -1.94 -6.40 12.60
C GLU A 300 -1.77 -5.84 11.19
N THR A 301 -2.89 -5.66 10.49
CA THR A 301 -2.92 -5.04 9.15
C THR A 301 -2.34 -3.62 9.21
N PRO A 302 -1.41 -3.26 8.29
CA PRO A 302 -0.83 -1.92 8.22
C PRO A 302 -1.88 -0.82 8.19
N THR A 303 -1.79 0.13 9.12
CA THR A 303 -2.80 1.18 9.34
C THR A 303 -2.16 2.58 9.31
N GLY A 304 -2.85 3.51 8.65
CA GLY A 304 -2.40 4.88 8.45
C GLY A 304 -1.13 4.97 7.58
N ILE A 305 -0.49 6.13 7.64
CA ILE A 305 0.70 6.49 6.87
C ILE A 305 1.68 7.16 7.82
N ALA A 306 2.94 6.76 7.78
CA ALA A 306 3.99 7.33 8.61
C ALA A 306 4.14 8.84 8.36
N SER A 307 4.24 9.59 9.45
CA SER A 307 4.50 11.03 9.41
C SER A 307 5.93 11.35 8.99
N ILE A 308 6.14 12.56 8.49
CA ILE A 308 7.49 13.08 8.21
C ILE A 308 8.05 13.71 9.50
N PRO A 309 9.07 13.09 10.13
CA PRO A 309 9.61 13.57 11.39
C PRO A 309 10.29 14.93 11.24
N ARG A 310 10.29 15.72 12.32
CA ARG A 310 11.14 16.91 12.42
C ARG A 310 12.61 16.52 12.41
N GLU A 311 13.47 17.50 12.12
CA GLU A 311 14.92 17.34 12.26
C GLU A 311 15.29 16.81 13.66
N GLY A 312 16.06 15.73 13.68
CA GLY A 312 16.55 15.05 14.88
C GLY A 312 15.50 14.23 15.64
N GLN A 313 14.30 14.04 15.10
CA GLN A 313 13.23 13.25 15.73
C GLN A 313 12.98 11.89 15.04
N GLY A 314 13.65 11.63 13.92
CA GLY A 314 13.53 10.39 13.18
C GLY A 314 14.15 9.20 13.89
N THR A 315 13.57 8.03 13.67
CA THR A 315 14.11 6.74 14.13
C THR A 315 14.33 5.85 12.93
N SER A 316 15.53 5.28 12.81
CA SER A 316 15.88 4.37 11.72
C SER A 316 15.02 3.10 11.74
N GLN A 317 14.68 2.60 10.56
CA GLN A 317 13.87 1.39 10.36
C GLN A 317 14.65 0.32 9.59
N GLY A 318 14.32 -0.95 9.81
CA GLY A 318 14.93 -2.10 9.13
C GLY A 318 16.23 -2.60 9.78
N ASP A 319 16.36 -3.92 9.82
CA ASP A 319 17.51 -4.63 10.41
C ASP A 319 18.57 -5.01 9.35
N ILE A 320 18.17 -5.18 8.09
CA ILE A 320 19.08 -5.59 7.00
C ILE A 320 19.98 -4.41 6.60
N VAL A 321 19.34 -3.30 6.23
CA VAL A 321 20.00 -2.02 5.95
C VAL A 321 19.23 -0.94 6.70
N PRO A 322 19.73 -0.49 7.86
CA PRO A 322 19.06 0.53 8.64
C PRO A 322 18.83 1.80 7.82
N ARG A 323 17.56 2.19 7.69
CA ARG A 323 17.12 3.37 6.95
C ARG A 323 16.75 4.49 7.92
N PRO A 324 17.58 5.54 8.06
CA PRO A 324 17.12 6.76 8.70
C PRO A 324 15.98 7.39 7.88
N PRO A 325 14.96 7.98 8.51
CA PRO A 325 13.88 8.63 7.76
C PRO A 325 14.38 9.92 7.13
N LEU A 326 13.72 10.34 6.04
CA LEU A 326 13.95 11.63 5.41
C LEU A 326 13.26 12.73 6.21
N GLU A 327 13.92 13.14 7.31
CA GLU A 327 13.45 14.20 8.20
C GLU A 327 13.31 15.55 7.50
N ALA A 328 12.56 16.47 8.12
CA ALA A 328 12.44 17.86 7.70
C ALA A 328 13.76 18.64 7.75
N ASN A 329 13.70 19.93 7.41
CA ASN A 329 14.81 20.89 7.46
C ASN A 329 15.84 20.79 6.32
N LYS A 330 15.43 20.30 5.13
CA LYS A 330 16.25 20.37 3.90
C LYS A 330 15.52 21.08 2.77
N ILE A 331 16.26 21.56 1.78
CA ILE A 331 15.66 22.12 0.56
C ILE A 331 15.25 20.99 -0.40
N PRO A 332 14.27 21.19 -1.30
CA PRO A 332 13.86 20.18 -2.26
C PRO A 332 15.00 19.59 -3.10
N ASN A 333 15.96 20.41 -3.52
CA ASN A 333 17.14 19.95 -4.26
C ASN A 333 17.97 18.91 -3.49
N GLU A 334 18.08 19.05 -2.17
CA GLU A 334 18.82 18.08 -1.34
C GLU A 334 18.08 16.74 -1.28
N TYR A 335 16.75 16.76 -1.14
CA TYR A 335 15.94 15.55 -1.16
C TYR A 335 16.01 14.83 -2.51
N LEU A 336 15.86 15.55 -3.62
CA LEU A 336 15.97 14.97 -4.95
C LEU A 336 17.36 14.34 -5.17
N PHE A 337 18.42 15.04 -4.74
CA PHE A 337 19.78 14.54 -4.85
C PHE A 337 20.03 13.27 -4.03
N ILE A 338 19.42 13.15 -2.84
CA ILE A 338 19.48 11.92 -2.03
C ILE A 338 18.88 10.75 -2.80
N LEU A 339 17.68 10.93 -3.37
CA LEU A 339 16.98 9.87 -4.11
C LEU A 339 17.74 9.48 -5.38
N GLN A 340 18.22 10.45 -6.16
CA GLN A 340 18.99 10.20 -7.38
C GLN A 340 20.30 9.47 -7.13
N LYS A 341 21.04 9.87 -6.10
CA LYS A 341 22.25 9.13 -5.72
C LYS A 341 21.95 7.69 -5.31
N ALA A 342 20.78 7.46 -4.72
CA ALA A 342 20.35 6.14 -4.32
C ALA A 342 19.98 5.25 -5.52
N GLU A 343 19.54 5.81 -6.66
CA GLU A 343 19.26 5.02 -7.86
C GLU A 343 20.51 4.29 -8.38
N GLU A 344 21.68 4.92 -8.30
CA GLU A 344 22.96 4.37 -8.78
C GLU A 344 23.69 3.48 -7.73
N ASP A 345 23.21 3.46 -6.49
CA ASP A 345 23.84 2.73 -5.38
C ASP A 345 22.84 1.75 -4.74
N GLU A 346 22.93 0.48 -5.11
CA GLU A 346 22.11 -0.62 -4.56
C GLU A 346 22.27 -0.79 -3.03
N ASN A 347 23.36 -0.28 -2.44
CA ASN A 347 23.58 -0.34 -0.99
C ASN A 347 23.02 0.88 -0.26
N SER A 348 22.52 1.88 -0.98
CA SER A 348 21.90 3.04 -0.38
C SER A 348 20.65 2.62 0.40
N PRO A 349 20.45 3.12 1.63
CA PRO A 349 19.22 2.86 2.37
C PRO A 349 17.98 3.39 1.64
N TYR A 350 18.15 4.27 0.64
CA TYR A 350 17.06 4.86 -0.16
C TYR A 350 16.95 4.30 -1.58
N HIS A 351 17.70 3.25 -1.94
CA HIS A 351 17.64 2.67 -3.29
C HIS A 351 16.21 2.24 -3.64
N ASN A 352 15.73 2.45 -4.86
CA ASN A 352 14.33 2.22 -5.30
C ASN A 352 13.24 3.10 -4.66
N GLU A 353 13.60 4.14 -3.90
CA GLU A 353 12.62 5.11 -3.39
C GLU A 353 12.41 6.29 -4.35
N SER A 354 11.16 6.73 -4.47
CA SER A 354 10.78 7.93 -5.20
C SER A 354 10.02 8.90 -4.31
N GLY A 355 10.12 10.19 -4.62
CA GLY A 355 9.28 11.21 -3.98
C GLY A 355 7.84 11.11 -4.43
N LEU A 356 6.92 11.58 -3.59
CA LEU A 356 5.48 11.60 -3.93
C LEU A 356 5.14 12.70 -4.95
N THR A 357 4.07 12.48 -5.70
CA THR A 357 3.35 13.44 -6.54
C THR A 357 2.15 14.04 -5.79
N PRO A 358 1.51 15.11 -6.32
CA PRO A 358 0.24 15.61 -5.82
C PRO A 358 -0.84 14.53 -5.69
N GLU A 359 -0.98 13.66 -6.68
CA GLU A 359 -1.93 12.56 -6.71
C GLU A 359 -1.64 11.55 -5.61
N ASP A 360 -0.37 11.16 -5.43
CA ASP A 360 0.03 10.23 -4.38
C ASP A 360 -0.32 10.78 -2.99
N TRP A 361 -0.04 12.06 -2.75
CA TRP A 361 -0.32 12.69 -1.45
C TRP A 361 -1.83 12.80 -1.18
N ILE A 362 -2.64 13.15 -2.19
CA ILE A 362 -4.11 13.18 -2.05
C ILE A 362 -4.63 11.82 -1.61
N MET A 363 -4.20 10.76 -2.32
CA MET A 363 -4.64 9.41 -2.02
C MET A 363 -4.17 8.94 -0.64
N ALA A 364 -2.91 9.22 -0.29
CA ALA A 364 -2.36 8.91 1.03
C ALA A 364 -3.13 9.62 2.15
N PHE A 365 -3.51 10.89 1.95
CA PHE A 365 -4.31 11.64 2.92
C PHE A 365 -5.70 11.05 3.10
N MET A 366 -6.40 10.76 2.00
CA MET A 366 -7.75 10.17 2.04
C MET A 366 -7.75 8.83 2.77
N LEU A 367 -6.77 7.97 2.45
CA LEU A 367 -6.56 6.68 3.07
C LEU A 367 -6.28 6.83 4.57
N HIS A 368 -5.27 7.65 4.91
CA HIS A 368 -4.88 7.90 6.30
C HIS A 368 -6.06 8.42 7.12
N LEU A 369 -6.78 9.43 6.64
CA LEU A 369 -7.90 10.03 7.37
C LEU A 369 -9.02 9.02 7.63
N LYS A 370 -9.31 8.13 6.68
CA LYS A 370 -10.36 7.11 6.84
C LYS A 370 -9.99 6.02 7.83
N GLU A 371 -8.71 5.68 7.92
CA GLU A 371 -8.23 4.64 8.81
C GLU A 371 -8.01 5.16 10.24
N THR A 372 -7.42 6.35 10.38
CA THR A 372 -6.97 6.86 11.69
C THR A 372 -7.91 7.89 12.30
N GLY A 373 -8.80 8.47 11.49
CA GLY A 373 -9.64 9.60 11.86
C GLY A 373 -8.87 10.91 12.08
N LYS A 374 -7.57 10.96 11.77
CA LYS A 374 -6.67 12.11 11.94
C LYS A 374 -6.20 12.62 10.58
N PRO A 375 -5.90 13.92 10.44
CA PRO A 375 -5.30 14.43 9.21
C PRO A 375 -3.85 13.94 9.07
N LEU A 376 -3.43 13.68 7.82
CA LEU A 376 -2.04 13.39 7.49
C LEU A 376 -1.23 14.71 7.39
N ASP A 377 0.00 14.70 7.91
CA ASP A 377 0.92 15.84 7.89
C ASP A 377 0.35 17.07 8.62
N ASP A 378 -0.10 16.89 9.87
CA ASP A 378 -0.57 17.97 10.75
C ASP A 378 0.62 18.77 11.30
N VAL A 379 1.12 19.72 10.52
CA VAL A 379 2.36 20.45 10.81
C VAL A 379 2.29 21.29 12.09
N LEU A 380 1.09 21.72 12.47
CA LEU A 380 0.86 22.52 13.68
C LEU A 380 0.26 21.66 14.81
N ASN A 381 0.53 20.35 14.79
CA ASN A 381 0.13 19.48 15.88
C ASN A 381 0.82 19.88 17.20
N PRO A 382 0.19 19.67 18.37
CA PRO A 382 0.72 20.13 19.65
C PRO A 382 2.02 19.46 20.08
N THR A 383 2.31 18.26 19.53
CA THR A 383 3.53 17.52 19.82
C THR A 383 4.71 17.98 18.96
N ASN A 384 4.46 18.81 17.94
CA ASN A 384 5.42 19.28 16.96
C ASN A 384 6.25 18.15 16.33
N THR A 385 5.58 17.08 15.91
CA THR A 385 6.21 15.84 15.42
C THR A 385 6.05 15.59 13.93
N GLU A 386 5.23 16.37 13.22
CA GLU A 386 4.91 16.16 11.80
C GLU A 386 5.29 17.38 10.97
N SER A 387 5.52 17.17 9.68
CA SER A 387 6.04 18.19 8.76
C SER A 387 5.22 18.24 7.48
N TYR A 388 5.29 19.34 6.75
CA TYR A 388 4.78 19.39 5.37
C TYR A 388 5.59 18.40 4.50
N CYS A 389 4.97 17.90 3.43
CA CYS A 389 5.62 17.04 2.46
C CYS A 389 6.01 17.83 1.21
N HIS A 390 7.30 17.90 0.89
CA HIS A 390 7.74 18.19 -0.47
C HIS A 390 7.34 17.03 -1.38
N LEU A 391 6.67 17.34 -2.49
CA LEU A 391 6.24 16.35 -3.46
C LEU A 391 7.24 16.34 -4.63
N THR A 392 8.44 15.83 -4.35
CA THR A 392 9.57 15.86 -5.29
C THR A 392 9.38 14.98 -6.53
N GLY A 393 8.32 14.15 -6.57
CA GLY A 393 7.91 13.42 -7.76
C GLY A 393 7.32 14.30 -8.87
N ALA A 394 7.03 15.58 -8.58
CA ALA A 394 6.53 16.54 -9.55
C ALA A 394 7.24 17.90 -9.45
N TYR A 395 7.21 18.66 -10.55
CA TYR A 395 7.86 19.97 -10.64
C TYR A 395 7.08 20.90 -11.58
N SER A 396 6.92 22.15 -11.17
CA SER A 396 6.31 23.19 -11.99
C SER A 396 7.38 23.96 -12.76
N GLN A 397 7.64 23.59 -14.01
CA GLN A 397 8.67 24.23 -14.86
C GLN A 397 8.46 25.74 -15.04
N TYR A 398 7.21 26.20 -15.18
CA TYR A 398 6.92 27.61 -15.49
C TYR A 398 7.30 28.57 -14.35
N PHE A 399 7.26 28.08 -13.11
CA PHE A 399 7.50 28.90 -11.92
C PHE A 399 8.72 28.44 -11.13
N ILE A 400 9.43 27.41 -11.59
CA ILE A 400 10.58 26.80 -10.90
C ILE A 400 10.22 26.49 -9.45
N ASN A 401 9.15 25.70 -9.24
CA ASN A 401 8.68 25.35 -7.91
C ASN A 401 8.40 23.86 -7.76
N VAL A 402 8.62 23.36 -6.56
CA VAL A 402 8.25 22.01 -6.13
C VAL A 402 6.93 22.09 -5.35
N PRO A 403 5.93 21.25 -5.66
CA PRO A 403 4.70 21.17 -4.87
C PRO A 403 5.00 20.80 -3.41
N ILE A 404 4.16 21.29 -2.51
CA ILE A 404 4.22 20.99 -1.09
C ILE A 404 2.79 20.86 -0.56
N SER A 405 2.56 19.83 0.25
CA SER A 405 1.24 19.56 0.81
C SER A 405 1.29 19.23 2.29
N GLY A 406 0.20 19.52 2.98
CA GLY A 406 0.03 19.22 4.39
C GLY A 406 -1.30 19.73 4.95
N TRP A 407 -1.60 19.33 6.17
CA TRP A 407 -2.72 19.85 6.92
C TRP A 407 -2.32 21.09 7.73
N ASN A 408 -3.07 22.19 7.57
CA ASN A 408 -2.88 23.38 8.37
C ASN A 408 -3.96 23.48 9.44
N LYS A 409 -3.64 23.03 10.64
CA LYS A 409 -4.55 23.10 11.80
C LYS A 409 -4.99 24.51 12.16
N GLY A 410 -4.14 25.51 12.00
CA GLY A 410 -4.48 26.90 12.32
C GLY A 410 -5.58 27.46 11.41
N ARG A 411 -5.62 26.99 10.16
CA ARG A 411 -6.65 27.36 9.17
C ARG A 411 -7.74 26.31 8.99
N ARG A 412 -7.54 25.10 9.53
CA ARG A 412 -8.47 23.97 9.45
C ARG A 412 -8.72 23.53 8.00
N GLU A 413 -7.66 23.55 7.20
CA GLU A 413 -7.72 23.27 5.77
C GLU A 413 -6.53 22.42 5.32
N VAL A 414 -6.71 21.71 4.21
CA VAL A 414 -5.58 21.16 3.46
C VAL A 414 -4.94 22.26 2.63
N ILE A 415 -3.61 22.27 2.60
CA ILE A 415 -2.82 23.19 1.79
C ILE A 415 -2.12 22.44 0.66
N PHE A 416 -2.31 22.89 -0.56
CA PHE A 416 -1.46 22.62 -1.72
C PHE A 416 -0.70 23.90 -2.07
N SER A 417 0.49 24.04 -1.49
CA SER A 417 1.37 25.18 -1.70
C SER A 417 2.48 24.85 -2.72
N ARG A 418 3.47 25.73 -2.84
CA ARG A 418 4.66 25.56 -3.66
C ARG A 418 5.88 26.13 -2.94
N THR A 419 7.06 25.62 -3.24
CA THR A 419 8.33 26.14 -2.73
C THR A 419 9.33 26.30 -3.86
N ASP A 420 10.17 27.34 -3.81
CA ASP A 420 11.36 27.39 -4.64
C ASP A 420 12.28 26.23 -4.20
N PRO A 421 12.87 25.47 -5.14
CA PRO A 421 13.71 24.30 -4.84
C PRO A 421 14.98 24.62 -4.04
N ARG A 422 15.33 25.90 -3.90
CA ARG A 422 16.46 26.43 -3.14
C ARG A 422 16.05 27.11 -1.84
N THR A 423 14.76 27.27 -1.59
CA THR A 423 14.27 27.88 -0.36
C THR A 423 14.15 26.84 0.74
N HIS A 424 14.65 27.22 1.91
CA HIS A 424 14.65 26.40 3.10
C HIS A 424 13.44 26.70 3.96
N TYR A 425 12.72 25.63 4.33
CA TYR A 425 11.60 25.67 5.26
C TYR A 425 11.86 24.62 6.35
N PRO A 426 12.09 25.04 7.61
CA PRO A 426 12.42 24.11 8.70
C PRO A 426 11.35 23.04 8.93
N ASP A 427 10.10 23.37 8.56
CA ASP A 427 8.92 22.56 8.84
C ASP A 427 8.48 21.67 7.67
N THR A 428 9.33 21.47 6.69
CA THR A 428 9.03 20.65 5.51
C THR A 428 10.08 19.57 5.34
N GLY A 429 9.63 18.36 5.03
CA GLY A 429 10.49 17.23 4.71
C GLY A 429 10.00 16.44 3.51
N LEU A 430 10.44 15.17 3.41
CA LEU A 430 10.09 14.31 2.29
C LEU A 430 9.51 12.99 2.78
N ARG A 431 8.32 12.65 2.27
CA ARG A 431 7.85 11.27 2.24
C ARG A 431 8.25 10.65 0.91
N SER A 432 8.78 9.44 0.96
CA SER A 432 9.07 8.63 -0.22
C SER A 432 8.23 7.35 -0.21
N GLY A 433 8.12 6.73 -1.38
CA GLY A 433 7.46 5.45 -1.58
C GLY A 433 8.24 4.55 -2.55
N ILE A 434 7.79 3.31 -2.66
CA ILE A 434 8.32 2.33 -3.61
C ILE A 434 7.27 2.07 -4.68
N VAL A 435 7.57 2.32 -5.94
CA VAL A 435 6.68 1.99 -7.07
C VAL A 435 6.77 0.48 -7.36
N VAL A 436 5.61 -0.18 -7.54
CA VAL A 436 5.43 -1.65 -7.67
C VAL A 436 5.22 -2.15 -9.09
#